data_AF-A0A813HQM0-F1
#
_entry.id   AF-A0A813HQM0-F1
#
_cell.length_a   1.000
_cell.length_b   1.000
_cell.length_c   1.000
_cell.angle_alpha   90.00
_cell.angle_beta   90.00
_cell.angle_gamma   90.00
#
_symmetry.space_group_name_H-M   'P 1'
#
loop_
_entity.id
_entity.type
_entity.pdbx_description
1 polymer ?
#
loop_
_entity_poly.entity_id
_entity_poly.type
_entity_poly.pdbx_seq_one_letter_code
_entity_poly.pdbx_strand_id
1 'polypeptide(L)'
;MNYVMSGDNLCVTKGVVSRVDYEDDPDPWRNRLVIQIDAAVNPGNSGGPALIASGACVGVAYQSLKDGSTENIGFIIPVSVVQKFLTAWRRDLDPVPQPQESLPMLPKRVTAFGHGRFTCQKLENAGMRRALGMQTGQSGVLVKSVDPMTPNADSRM
;
A
#
# COMPACT_ATOMS: atom_id res chain seq x y z
N MET A 1 -5.45 20.00 0.21
CA MET A 1 -5.08 21.37 0.65
C MET A 1 -3.72 21.27 1.31
N ASN A 2 -2.67 21.87 0.73
CA ASN A 2 -1.31 21.80 1.27
C ASN A 2 -0.41 22.92 0.71
N TYR A 3 0.83 23.03 1.19
CA TYR A 3 1.79 24.11 0.93
C TYR A 3 2.83 23.73 -0.14
N VAL A 4 3.16 24.60 -1.11
CA VAL A 4 4.15 24.29 -2.17
C VAL A 4 5.57 24.71 -1.75
N MET A 5 6.60 23.93 -2.09
CA MET A 5 8.03 24.17 -1.73
C MET A 5 8.63 25.55 -2.11
N SER A 6 7.89 26.43 -2.79
CA SER A 6 8.37 27.73 -3.26
C SER A 6 7.50 28.92 -2.84
N GLY A 7 6.52 28.76 -1.93
CA GLY A 7 5.79 29.91 -1.38
C GLY A 7 4.71 29.58 -0.36
N ASP A 8 4.34 30.58 0.46
CA ASP A 8 3.45 30.44 1.63
C ASP A 8 1.98 30.08 1.37
N ASN A 9 1.64 29.86 0.10
CA ASN A 9 0.27 29.80 -0.35
C ASN A 9 -0.25 28.38 -0.46
N LEU A 10 -1.51 28.23 -0.05
CA LEU A 10 -2.24 26.99 -0.17
C LEU A 10 -2.47 26.63 -1.65
N CYS A 11 -2.04 25.44 -2.04
CA CYS A 11 -2.31 24.87 -3.35
C CYS A 11 -3.44 23.84 -3.28
N VAL A 12 -4.36 23.93 -4.24
CA VAL A 12 -5.46 22.99 -4.44
C VAL A 12 -5.46 22.56 -5.90
N THR A 13 -5.41 21.25 -6.12
CA THR A 13 -5.65 20.63 -7.43
C THR A 13 -6.95 19.83 -7.34
N LYS A 14 -7.70 19.80 -8.46
CA LYS A 14 -8.97 19.10 -8.57
C LYS A 14 -8.92 18.18 -9.77
N GLY A 15 -9.45 16.99 -9.61
CA GLY A 15 -9.60 16.00 -10.66
C GLY A 15 -10.66 14.97 -10.27
N VAL A 16 -10.67 13.86 -10.98
CA VAL A 16 -11.51 12.70 -10.76
C VAL A 16 -10.65 11.48 -10.45
N VAL A 17 -11.28 10.46 -9.87
CA VAL A 17 -10.66 9.15 -9.72
C VAL A 17 -10.60 8.48 -11.08
N SER A 18 -9.39 8.22 -11.55
CA SER A 18 -9.16 7.52 -12.81
C SER A 18 -9.07 6.01 -12.64
N ARG A 19 -8.50 5.54 -11.51
CA ARG A 19 -8.36 4.12 -11.19
C ARG A 19 -8.22 3.87 -9.69
N VAL A 20 -8.67 2.71 -9.24
CA VAL A 20 -8.26 2.13 -7.95
C VAL A 20 -7.43 0.90 -8.25
N ASP A 21 -6.19 0.86 -7.78
CA ASP A 21 -5.23 -0.18 -8.14
C ASP A 21 -4.36 -0.59 -6.94
N TYR A 22 -3.68 -1.73 -7.06
CA TYR A 22 -2.70 -2.17 -6.09
C TYR A 22 -1.31 -1.94 -6.67
N GLU A 23 -0.53 -1.05 -6.05
CA GLU A 23 0.83 -0.79 -6.47
C GLU A 23 1.69 -2.02 -6.18
N ASP A 24 2.24 -2.63 -7.24
CA ASP A 24 3.19 -3.74 -7.16
C ASP A 24 4.61 -3.19 -7.39
N ASP A 25 5.23 -2.79 -6.29
CA ASP A 25 6.61 -2.30 -6.22
C ASP A 25 7.59 -3.45 -6.00
N PRO A 26 8.77 -3.44 -6.64
CA PRO A 26 9.83 -4.40 -6.34
C PRO A 26 10.25 -4.42 -4.86
N ASP A 27 10.12 -3.29 -4.15
CA ASP A 27 10.19 -3.22 -2.70
C ASP A 27 8.81 -3.58 -2.11
N PRO A 28 8.64 -4.80 -1.56
CA PRO A 28 7.34 -5.27 -1.10
C PRO A 28 6.75 -4.34 -0.04
N TRP A 29 7.57 -3.64 0.75
CA TRP A 29 7.09 -2.71 1.78
C TRP A 29 6.33 -1.50 1.21
N ARG A 30 6.44 -1.25 -0.09
CA ARG A 30 5.71 -0.20 -0.79
C ARG A 30 4.43 -0.72 -1.44
N ASN A 31 4.19 -2.03 -1.45
CA ASN A 31 2.99 -2.60 -2.04
C ASN A 31 1.76 -2.20 -1.25
N ARG A 32 0.85 -1.47 -1.89
CA ARG A 32 -0.33 -0.92 -1.23
C ARG A 32 -1.43 -0.59 -2.21
N LEU A 33 -2.65 -0.57 -1.69
CA LEU A 33 -3.79 -0.01 -2.40
C LEU A 33 -3.56 1.50 -2.61
N VAL A 34 -3.75 1.95 -3.84
CA VAL A 34 -3.65 3.36 -4.25
C VAL A 34 -4.86 3.74 -5.08
N ILE A 35 -5.26 5.01 -4.98
CA ILE A 35 -6.26 5.61 -5.88
C ILE A 35 -5.52 6.56 -6.80
N GLN A 36 -5.59 6.32 -8.10
CA GLN A 36 -5.05 7.20 -9.12
C GLN A 36 -6.06 8.30 -9.45
N ILE A 37 -5.55 9.52 -9.64
CA ILE A 37 -6.33 10.70 -10.02
C ILE A 37 -5.67 11.41 -11.20
N ASP A 38 -6.48 12.12 -11.99
CA ASP A 38 -6.03 12.98 -13.10
C ASP A 38 -5.76 14.43 -12.63
N ALA A 39 -5.24 14.57 -11.42
CA ALA A 39 -4.86 15.84 -10.83
C ALA A 39 -3.37 15.85 -10.50
N ALA A 40 -2.71 16.97 -10.77
CA ALA A 40 -1.32 17.14 -10.44
C ALA A 40 -1.06 17.00 -8.92
N VAL A 41 -0.13 16.12 -8.56
CA VAL A 41 0.42 15.98 -7.21
C VAL A 41 1.92 16.26 -7.27
N ASN A 42 2.33 17.34 -6.63
CA ASN A 42 3.68 17.90 -6.67
C ASN A 42 4.28 17.93 -5.26
N PRO A 43 5.62 18.06 -5.12
CA PRO A 43 6.25 18.31 -3.85
C PRO A 43 5.59 19.51 -3.16
N GLY A 44 5.10 19.27 -1.95
CA GLY A 44 4.33 20.24 -1.19
C GLY A 44 2.85 19.92 -1.07
N ASN A 45 2.14 19.56 -2.15
CA ASN A 45 0.75 19.09 -2.03
C ASN A 45 0.62 17.61 -1.61
N SER A 46 1.68 16.83 -1.83
CA SER A 46 1.90 15.50 -1.24
C SER A 46 1.88 15.58 0.30
N GLY A 47 1.25 14.60 0.95
CA GLY A 47 1.00 14.56 2.39
C GLY A 47 -0.31 15.22 2.84
N GLY A 48 -0.98 15.95 1.95
CA GLY A 48 -2.21 16.68 2.26
C GLY A 48 -3.46 15.82 2.11
N PRO A 49 -4.60 16.25 2.68
CA PRO A 49 -5.85 15.54 2.54
C PRO A 49 -6.38 15.63 1.10
N ALA A 50 -6.81 14.48 0.59
CA ALA A 50 -7.66 14.39 -0.59
C ALA A 50 -9.13 14.40 -0.15
N LEU A 51 -9.91 15.34 -0.68
CA LEU A 51 -11.30 15.58 -0.27
C LEU A 51 -12.26 15.31 -1.43
N ILE A 52 -13.41 14.72 -1.13
CA ILE A 52 -14.54 14.69 -2.07
C ILE A 52 -15.37 15.97 -1.96
N ALA A 53 -16.33 16.15 -2.89
CA ALA A 53 -17.15 17.35 -2.97
C ALA A 53 -17.93 17.70 -1.69
N SER A 54 -18.24 16.71 -0.85
CA SER A 54 -18.87 16.93 0.47
C SER A 54 -17.92 17.44 1.55
N GLY A 55 -16.61 17.54 1.26
CA GLY A 55 -15.57 17.90 2.23
C GLY A 55 -15.02 16.71 3.02
N ALA A 56 -15.53 15.49 2.81
CA ALA A 56 -15.00 14.30 3.48
C ALA A 56 -13.61 13.92 2.95
N CYS A 57 -12.70 13.57 3.86
CA CYS A 57 -11.37 13.08 3.52
C CYS A 57 -11.43 11.62 3.05
N VAL A 58 -10.88 11.34 1.87
CA VAL A 58 -10.83 9.99 1.29
C VAL A 58 -9.42 9.39 1.30
N GLY A 59 -8.42 10.17 1.70
CA GLY A 59 -7.05 9.71 1.80
C GLY A 59 -6.03 10.84 1.84
N VAL A 60 -4.77 10.46 1.65
CA VAL A 60 -3.61 11.37 1.66
C VAL A 60 -3.02 11.43 0.26
N ALA A 61 -2.88 12.63 -0.31
CA ALA A 61 -2.22 12.83 -1.59
C ALA A 61 -0.77 12.35 -1.51
N TYR A 62 -0.32 11.62 -2.52
CA TYR A 62 1.00 11.01 -2.59
C TYR A 62 1.58 11.20 -3.99
N GLN A 63 2.81 11.73 -4.04
CA GLN A 63 3.58 11.78 -5.27
C GLN A 63 4.33 10.46 -5.45
N SER A 64 4.07 9.74 -6.55
CA SER A 64 4.86 8.56 -6.90
C SER A 64 6.28 8.97 -7.30
N LEU A 65 7.28 8.23 -6.82
CA LEU A 65 8.68 8.40 -7.19
C LEU A 65 9.04 7.67 -8.49
N LYS A 66 8.14 6.84 -9.02
CA LYS A 66 8.43 5.94 -10.14
C LYS A 66 8.59 6.65 -11.48
N ASP A 67 7.93 7.79 -11.66
CA ASP A 67 7.78 8.36 -12.98
C ASP A 67 8.19 9.84 -13.03
N GLY A 68 9.46 10.09 -13.37
CA GLY A 68 9.94 11.43 -13.72
C GLY A 68 9.41 11.96 -15.06
N SER A 69 8.48 11.25 -15.71
CA SER A 69 8.03 11.52 -17.09
C SER A 69 6.50 11.49 -17.28
N THR A 70 5.69 11.20 -16.26
CA THR A 70 4.22 11.26 -16.40
C THR A 70 3.67 12.55 -15.82
N GLU A 71 3.40 13.49 -16.70
CA GLU A 71 2.64 14.69 -16.37
C GLU A 71 1.19 14.29 -16.02
N ASN A 72 0.64 14.91 -14.97
CA ASN A 72 -0.77 14.85 -14.59
C ASN A 72 -1.31 13.50 -14.07
N ILE A 73 -0.45 12.61 -13.54
CA ILE A 73 -0.88 11.45 -12.74
C ILE A 73 -0.59 11.72 -11.27
N GLY A 74 -1.65 11.76 -10.46
CA GLY A 74 -1.57 11.84 -9.01
C GLY A 74 -2.01 10.53 -8.36
N PHE A 75 -1.55 10.30 -7.12
CA PHE A 75 -1.99 9.17 -6.33
C PHE A 75 -2.51 9.62 -4.97
N ILE A 76 -3.42 8.83 -4.40
CA ILE A 76 -3.94 9.00 -3.05
C ILE A 76 -3.74 7.67 -2.31
N ILE A 77 -3.17 7.74 -1.10
CA ILE A 77 -3.18 6.65 -0.13
C ILE A 77 -4.58 6.63 0.51
N PRO A 78 -5.39 5.57 0.29
CA PRO A 78 -6.78 5.54 0.74
C PRO A 78 -6.92 5.57 2.27
N VAL A 79 -8.06 6.09 2.75
CA VAL A 79 -8.35 6.13 4.19
C VAL A 79 -8.28 4.74 4.86
N SER A 80 -8.61 3.66 4.15
CA SER A 80 -8.50 2.28 4.67
C SER A 80 -7.05 1.89 4.99
N VAL A 81 -6.09 2.32 4.17
CA VAL A 81 -4.66 2.11 4.39
C VAL A 81 -4.19 2.96 5.58
N VAL A 82 -4.61 4.23 5.64
CA VAL A 82 -4.29 5.14 6.76
C VAL A 82 -4.83 4.60 8.08
N GLN A 83 -6.09 4.14 8.11
CA GLN A 83 -6.69 3.54 9.29
C GLN A 83 -5.94 2.29 9.73
N LYS A 84 -5.59 1.38 8.81
CA LYS A 84 -4.79 0.19 9.11
C LYS A 84 -3.45 0.54 9.75
N PHE A 85 -2.76 1.56 9.20
CA PHE A 85 -1.53 2.09 9.78
C PHE A 85 -1.75 2.63 11.20
N LEU A 86 -2.74 3.49 11.39
CA LEU A 86 -3.03 4.10 12.70
C LEU A 86 -3.44 3.06 13.74
N THR A 87 -4.23 2.06 13.36
CA THR A 87 -4.61 0.95 14.24
C THR A 87 -3.40 0.15 14.68
N ALA A 88 -2.49 -0.19 13.78
CA ALA A 88 -1.27 -0.92 14.13
C ALA A 88 -0.33 -0.08 14.98
N TRP A 89 -0.11 1.19 14.61
CA TRP A 89 0.67 2.13 15.43
C TRP A 89 0.14 2.24 16.86
N ARG A 90 -1.18 2.22 17.04
CA ARG A 90 -1.82 2.23 18.37
C ARG A 90 -1.75 0.89 19.10
N ARG A 91 -1.73 -0.24 18.40
CA ARG A 91 -1.63 -1.57 19.03
C ARG A 91 -0.24 -1.83 19.61
N ASP A 92 0.80 -1.30 18.97
CA ASP A 92 2.17 -1.29 19.53
C ASP A 92 2.35 -0.26 20.69
N LEU A 93 1.24 0.09 21.37
CA LEU A 93 1.17 0.81 22.64
C LEU A 93 0.92 -0.11 23.84
N ASP A 94 0.86 -1.44 23.65
CA ASP A 94 1.06 -2.35 24.77
C ASP A 94 2.36 -1.95 25.47
N PRO A 95 2.37 -1.81 26.81
CA PRO A 95 3.47 -1.21 27.53
C PRO A 95 4.75 -1.98 27.21
N VAL A 96 5.66 -1.32 26.49
CA VAL A 96 7.07 -1.70 26.48
C VAL A 96 7.46 -1.77 27.96
N PRO A 97 7.88 -2.94 28.49
CA PRO A 97 8.47 -2.99 29.83
C PRO A 97 9.53 -1.89 29.87
N GLN A 98 9.45 -0.98 30.86
CA GLN A 98 10.21 0.27 30.84
C GLN A 98 11.64 0.04 30.34
N PRO A 99 12.14 0.85 29.40
CA PRO A 99 13.49 0.67 28.90
C PRO A 99 14.44 0.70 30.09
N GLN A 100 15.16 -0.39 30.31
CA GLN A 100 16.33 -0.37 31.18
C GLN A 100 17.27 0.68 30.57
N GLU A 101 17.50 1.77 31.31
CA GLU A 101 18.20 2.97 30.88
C GLU A 101 19.47 2.62 30.09
N SER A 102 19.47 2.77 28.75
CA SER A 102 20.70 2.91 27.92
C SER A 102 20.47 2.78 26.41
N LEU A 103 19.35 2.27 25.91
CA LEU A 103 19.16 2.13 24.46
C LEU A 103 18.54 3.40 23.84
N PRO A 104 19.14 3.98 22.77
CA PRO A 104 18.52 5.09 22.05
C PRO A 104 17.16 4.65 21.52
N MET A 105 16.15 5.51 21.67
CA MET A 105 14.79 5.30 21.14
C MET A 105 14.87 5.04 19.63
N LEU A 106 14.86 3.77 19.24
CA LEU A 106 14.71 3.40 17.83
C LEU A 106 13.29 3.78 17.38
N PRO A 107 13.11 4.29 16.15
CA PRO A 107 11.80 4.62 15.63
C PRO A 107 10.90 3.37 15.67
N LYS A 108 9.71 3.52 16.27
CA LYS A 108 8.70 2.46 16.33
C LYS A 108 8.38 1.96 14.90
N ARG A 109 8.50 0.66 14.67
CA ARG A 109 8.25 0.04 13.35
C ARG A 109 6.81 -0.49 13.32
N VAL A 110 5.99 0.00 12.38
CA VAL A 110 4.62 -0.50 12.17
C VAL A 110 4.64 -1.77 11.33
N THR A 111 4.10 -2.87 11.86
CA THR A 111 4.12 -4.19 11.20
C THR A 111 2.78 -4.61 10.57
N ALA A 112 1.87 -3.66 10.33
CA ALA A 112 0.50 -3.94 9.85
C ALA A 112 0.41 -4.54 8.44
N PHE A 113 1.43 -4.32 7.61
CA PHE A 113 1.41 -4.60 6.18
C PHE A 113 2.24 -5.85 5.90
N GLY A 114 1.62 -7.01 6.17
CA GLY A 114 2.18 -8.31 5.84
C GLY A 114 2.01 -8.63 4.36
N HIS A 115 3.06 -9.15 3.76
CA HIS A 115 3.01 -9.82 2.46
C HIS A 115 2.95 -11.32 2.73
N GLY A 116 2.15 -12.07 1.97
CA GLY A 116 2.00 -13.52 2.14
C GLY A 116 3.31 -14.31 2.04
N ARG A 117 4.42 -13.66 1.63
CA ARG A 117 5.75 -14.22 1.39
C ARG A 117 5.72 -15.57 0.70
N PHE A 118 4.87 -15.67 -0.32
CA PHE A 118 4.84 -16.77 -1.25
C PHE A 118 4.85 -16.20 -2.66
N THR A 119 5.34 -16.97 -3.62
CA THR A 119 5.25 -16.63 -5.03
C THR A 119 4.14 -17.43 -5.68
N CYS A 120 3.41 -16.79 -6.59
CA CYS A 120 2.29 -17.39 -7.28
C CYS A 120 2.49 -17.39 -8.79
N GLN A 121 1.84 -18.34 -9.45
CA GLN A 121 1.65 -18.37 -10.89
C GLN A 121 0.15 -18.40 -11.19
N LYS A 122 -0.29 -17.54 -12.11
CA LYS A 122 -1.69 -17.54 -12.55
C LYS A 122 -2.02 -18.82 -13.31
N LEU A 123 -3.20 -19.37 -13.05
CA LEU A 123 -3.71 -20.56 -13.71
C LEU A 123 -4.74 -20.22 -14.79
N GLU A 124 -4.40 -19.32 -15.71
CA GLU A 124 -5.29 -18.89 -16.81
C GLU A 124 -5.43 -19.97 -17.89
N ASN A 125 -4.41 -20.81 -18.07
CA ASN A 125 -4.42 -21.91 -19.03
C ASN A 125 -5.29 -23.09 -18.56
N ALA A 126 -6.31 -23.45 -19.35
CA ALA A 126 -7.22 -24.55 -19.02
C ALA A 126 -6.56 -25.94 -19.02
N GLY A 127 -5.50 -26.14 -19.82
CA GLY A 127 -4.70 -27.37 -19.78
C GLY A 127 -3.97 -27.55 -18.45
N MET A 128 -3.34 -26.49 -17.96
CA MET A 128 -2.66 -26.48 -16.66
C MET A 128 -3.63 -26.74 -15.50
N ARG A 129 -4.82 -26.11 -15.52
CA ARG A 129 -5.87 -26.38 -14.53
C ARG A 129 -6.29 -27.86 -14.54
N ARG A 130 -6.51 -28.44 -15.73
CA ARG A 130 -6.87 -29.86 -15.88
C ARG A 130 -5.75 -30.79 -15.39
N ALA A 131 -4.49 -30.47 -15.70
CA ALA A 131 -3.33 -31.25 -15.26
C ALA A 131 -3.18 -31.25 -13.73
N LEU A 132 -3.60 -30.16 -13.07
CA LEU A 132 -3.64 -30.05 -11.60
C LEU A 132 -4.93 -30.64 -10.99
N GLY A 133 -5.78 -31.31 -11.77
CA GLY A 133 -7.02 -31.93 -11.29
C GLY A 133 -8.12 -30.94 -10.90
N MET A 134 -8.03 -29.67 -11.32
CA MET A 134 -9.06 -28.67 -11.04
C MET A 134 -10.36 -28.98 -11.83
N GLN A 135 -11.49 -28.87 -11.15
CA GLN A 135 -12.82 -29.03 -11.73
C GLN A 135 -13.15 -27.87 -12.68
N THR A 136 -14.05 -28.12 -13.62
CA THR A 136 -14.56 -27.10 -14.54
C THR A 136 -15.22 -25.96 -13.75
N GLY A 137 -14.77 -24.73 -13.98
CA GLY A 137 -15.23 -23.54 -13.25
C GLY A 137 -14.35 -23.14 -12.06
N GLN A 138 -13.44 -24.01 -11.60
CA GLN A 138 -12.45 -23.62 -10.59
C GLN A 138 -11.39 -22.69 -11.18
N SER A 139 -11.00 -21.68 -10.40
CA SER A 139 -9.96 -20.70 -10.71
C SER A 139 -9.04 -20.51 -9.50
N GLY A 140 -7.87 -19.91 -9.73
CA GLY A 140 -6.91 -19.65 -8.67
C GLY A 140 -5.50 -19.40 -9.17
N VAL A 141 -4.56 -19.53 -8.24
CA VAL A 141 -3.13 -19.40 -8.49
C VAL A 141 -2.42 -20.63 -7.94
N LEU A 142 -1.34 -21.04 -8.60
CA LEU A 142 -0.41 -22.06 -8.09
C LEU A 142 0.63 -21.39 -7.22
N VAL A 143 0.77 -21.83 -5.97
CA VAL A 143 1.87 -21.41 -5.10
C VAL A 143 3.14 -22.11 -5.57
N LYS A 144 4.14 -21.33 -6.02
CA LYS A 144 5.42 -21.85 -6.52
C LYS A 144 6.48 -21.97 -5.43
N SER A 145 6.46 -21.07 -4.46
CA SER A 145 7.36 -21.09 -3.31
C SER A 145 6.74 -20.37 -2.13
N VAL A 146 7.15 -20.76 -0.93
CA VAL A 146 6.81 -20.10 0.34
C VAL A 146 8.13 -19.76 1.04
N ASP A 147 8.26 -18.55 1.57
CA ASP A 147 9.43 -18.16 2.36
C ASP A 147 9.53 -19.06 3.60
N PRO A 148 10.64 -19.79 3.79
CA PRO A 148 10.83 -20.73 4.89
C PRO A 148 10.76 -20.06 6.27
N MET A 149 10.94 -18.74 6.35
CA MET A 149 10.86 -17.98 7.59
C MET A 149 9.42 -17.63 7.98
N THR A 150 8.42 -18.05 7.21
CA THR A 150 7.02 -17.83 7.56
C THR A 150 6.38 -19.06 8.21
N PRO A 151 5.38 -18.87 9.09
CA PRO A 151 4.61 -19.97 9.66
C PRO A 151 3.92 -20.87 8.61
N ASN A 152 3.75 -20.37 7.38
CA ASN A 152 3.14 -21.11 6.28
C ASN A 152 4.08 -22.16 5.66
N ALA A 153 5.39 -22.08 5.91
CA ALA A 153 6.39 -22.96 5.31
C ALA A 153 6.37 -24.39 5.86
N ASP A 154 5.92 -24.58 7.11
CA ASP A 154 5.84 -25.89 7.76
C ASP A 154 4.63 -26.73 7.33
N SER A 155 3.83 -26.22 6.38
CA SER A 155 2.80 -27.02 5.71
C SER A 155 3.42 -27.96 4.68
N ARG A 156 4.18 -28.96 5.15
CA ARG A 156 4.50 -30.15 4.35
C ARG A 156 3.18 -30.85 3.99
N MET A 157 2.76 -30.66 2.74
CA MET A 157 2.00 -31.65 1.96
C MET A 157 2.86 -32.90 1.73
#